data_AF-A0A9D1ZHP9-F1
#
_entry.id   AF-A0A9D1ZHP9-F1
#
_cell.length_a   1.000
_cell.length_b   1.000
_cell.length_c   1.000
_cell.angle_alpha   90.00
_cell.angle_beta   90.00
_cell.angle_gamma   90.00
#
_symmetry.space_group_name_H-M   'P 1'
#
loop_
_entity.id
_entity.type
_entity.pdbx_description
1 polymer ?
#
loop_
_entity_poly.entity_id
_entity_poly.type
_entity_poly.pdbx_seq_one_letter_code
_entity_poly.pdbx_strand_id
1 'polypeptide(L)'
;MDLMLRDGDLLPGADGQPLTVTGLAELRQRVMIRLCSRRSGFVPYPELGSELYRMNRADQERIRAAVEEALCPLTGVTVLSVEPVPGASGLEVRVELEADGVSETAGLLLTL
;
A
#
# COMPACT_ATOMS: atom_id res chain seq x y z
N MET A 1 -8.04 -3.12 14.48
CA MET A 1 -7.12 -2.28 15.27
C MET A 1 -5.70 -2.69 14.94
N ASP A 2 -4.84 -1.71 14.71
CA ASP A 2 -3.40 -1.88 14.44
C ASP A 2 -2.59 -0.82 15.23
N LEU A 3 -1.27 -0.88 15.19
CA LEU A 3 -0.39 0.15 15.74
C LEU A 3 -0.05 1.18 14.68
N MET A 4 -0.12 2.46 15.03
CA MET A 4 0.17 3.56 14.12
C MET A 4 1.64 3.55 13.73
N LEU A 5 1.90 3.49 12.43
CA LEU A 5 3.22 3.59 11.85
C LEU A 5 3.45 4.97 11.25
N ARG A 6 4.67 5.47 11.40
CA ARG A 6 5.16 6.65 10.70
C ARG A 6 6.60 6.39 10.26
N ASP A 7 6.85 6.52 8.97
CA ASP A 7 8.18 6.36 8.38
C ASP A 7 8.84 5.00 8.73
N GLY A 8 8.02 3.95 8.89
CA GLY A 8 8.47 2.59 9.21
C GLY A 8 8.63 2.29 10.70
N ASP A 9 8.35 3.24 11.60
CA ASP A 9 8.45 3.05 13.05
C ASP A 9 7.10 3.25 13.76
N LEU A 10 6.98 2.67 14.96
CA LEU A 10 5.82 2.84 15.82
C LEU A 10 5.77 4.27 16.35
N LEU A 11 4.63 4.94 16.20
CA LEU A 11 4.46 6.29 16.73
C LEU A 11 4.12 6.22 18.23
N PRO A 12 4.96 6.73 19.15
CA PRO A 12 4.65 6.71 20.57
C PRO A 12 3.58 7.73 20.93
N GLY A 13 2.71 7.35 21.87
CA GLY A 13 1.75 8.20 22.53
C GLY A 13 2.38 8.98 23.68
N ALA A 14 1.56 9.82 24.34
CA ALA A 14 2.02 10.68 25.43
C ALA A 14 2.51 9.91 26.66
N ASP A 15 2.08 8.67 26.84
CA ASP A 15 2.46 7.73 27.90
C ASP A 15 3.63 6.81 27.49
N GLY A 16 4.18 7.00 26.29
CA GLY A 16 5.25 6.18 25.73
C GLY A 16 4.78 4.85 25.14
N GLN A 17 3.47 4.54 25.15
CA GLN A 17 2.93 3.36 24.48
C GLN A 17 2.69 3.63 23.00
N PRO A 18 2.80 2.62 22.11
CA PRO A 18 2.46 2.80 20.71
C PRO A 18 1.01 3.26 20.52
N LEU A 19 0.82 4.31 19.70
CA LEU A 19 -0.52 4.75 19.32
C LEU A 19 -1.22 3.67 18.50
N THR A 20 -2.53 3.60 18.66
CA THR A 20 -3.36 2.62 17.96
C THR A 20 -4.15 3.31 16.86
N VAL A 21 -4.27 2.66 15.70
CA VAL A 21 -5.06 3.13 14.57
C VAL A 21 -6.21 2.17 14.31
N THR A 22 -7.38 2.70 13.94
CA THR A 22 -8.60 1.93 13.70
C THR A 22 -9.38 2.46 12.49
N GLY A 23 -10.31 1.65 11.98
CA GLY A 23 -11.23 2.04 10.90
C GLY A 23 -10.51 2.34 9.60
N LEU A 24 -10.93 3.42 8.92
CA LEU A 24 -10.40 3.79 7.60
C LEU A 24 -8.89 4.09 7.64
N ALA A 25 -8.41 4.74 8.69
CA ALA A 25 -6.99 5.04 8.85
C ALA A 25 -6.14 3.76 9.01
N GLU A 26 -6.67 2.75 9.70
CA GLU A 26 -6.02 1.44 9.82
C GLU A 26 -5.96 0.74 8.46
N LEU A 27 -7.08 0.76 7.72
CA LEU A 27 -7.14 0.13 6.41
C LEU A 27 -6.16 0.79 5.42
N ARG A 28 -6.13 2.14 5.41
CA ARG A 28 -5.18 2.92 4.62
C ARG A 28 -3.74 2.54 4.96
N GLN A 29 -3.39 2.44 6.24
CA GLN A 29 -2.05 2.01 6.65
C GLN A 29 -1.71 0.61 6.09
N ARG A 30 -2.63 -0.35 6.19
CA ARG A 30 -2.43 -1.71 5.68
C ARG A 30 -2.27 -1.77 4.15
N VAL A 31 -3.04 -0.96 3.42
CA VAL A 31 -2.87 -0.77 1.96
C VAL A 31 -1.44 -0.28 1.68
N MET A 32 -1.01 0.78 2.37
CA MET A 32 0.33 1.34 2.17
C MET A 32 1.44 0.33 2.50
N ILE A 33 1.32 -0.42 3.60
CA ILE A 33 2.28 -1.48 3.95
C ILE A 33 2.39 -2.48 2.79
N ARG A 34 1.26 -3.00 2.29
CA ARG A 34 1.26 -4.00 1.22
C ARG A 34 1.80 -3.48 -0.11
N LEU A 35 1.57 -2.22 -0.44
CA LEU A 35 2.08 -1.64 -1.68
C LEU A 35 3.57 -1.28 -1.60
N CYS A 36 4.03 -0.77 -0.44
CA CYS A 36 5.42 -0.36 -0.22
C CYS A 36 6.37 -1.53 0.08
N SER A 37 5.89 -2.58 0.75
CA SER A 37 6.71 -3.74 1.06
C SER A 37 7.04 -4.52 -0.20
N ARG A 38 8.29 -4.98 -0.32
CA ARG A 38 8.69 -5.89 -1.40
C ARG A 38 8.16 -7.28 -1.09
N ARG A 39 7.45 -7.87 -2.04
CA ARG A 39 7.05 -9.27 -1.94
C ARG A 39 8.27 -10.18 -1.77
N SER A 40 8.11 -11.23 -0.97
CA SER A 40 9.19 -12.13 -0.50
C SER A 40 10.29 -11.44 0.32
N GLY A 41 10.13 -10.17 0.69
CA GLY A 41 11.09 -9.43 1.53
C GLY A 41 10.99 -9.78 3.03
N PHE A 42 9.92 -10.45 3.45
CA PHE A 42 9.69 -10.83 4.83
C PHE A 42 9.45 -12.34 4.95
N VAL A 43 10.46 -13.07 5.43
CA VAL A 43 10.46 -14.55 5.50
C VAL A 43 9.23 -15.15 6.20
N PRO A 44 8.72 -14.58 7.31
CA PRO A 44 7.53 -15.13 7.96
C PRO A 44 6.23 -15.03 7.15
N TYR A 45 6.14 -14.07 6.21
CA TYR A 45 4.97 -13.85 5.36
C TYR A 45 5.44 -13.48 3.94
N PRO A 46 5.88 -14.45 3.12
CA PRO A 46 6.45 -14.19 1.80
C PRO A 46 5.46 -13.53 0.83
N GLU A 47 4.15 -13.72 1.04
CA GLU A 47 3.07 -13.10 0.29
C GLU A 47 2.81 -11.63 0.65
N LEU A 48 3.40 -11.14 1.74
CA LEU A 48 3.32 -9.73 2.13
C LEU A 48 4.08 -8.87 1.12
N GLY A 49 3.42 -7.84 0.60
CA GLY A 49 4.04 -6.87 -0.29
C GLY A 49 3.59 -6.98 -1.74
N SER A 50 4.20 -6.15 -2.58
CA SER A 50 3.95 -6.07 -4.01
C SER A 50 5.23 -6.36 -4.82
N GLU A 51 5.04 -6.71 -6.09
CA GLU A 51 6.12 -6.82 -7.08
C GLU A 51 6.36 -5.49 -7.82
N LEU A 52 5.72 -4.38 -7.41
CA LEU A 52 5.80 -3.07 -8.08
C LEU A 52 7.24 -2.56 -8.21
N TYR A 53 8.12 -2.94 -7.28
CA TYR A 53 9.55 -2.59 -7.33
C TYR A 53 10.31 -3.15 -8.55
N ARG A 54 9.68 -4.02 -9.34
CA ARG A 54 10.24 -4.61 -10.58
C ARG A 54 9.60 -4.05 -11.85
N MET A 55 8.68 -3.09 -11.70
CA MET A 55 7.73 -2.70 -12.75
C MET A 55 7.96 -1.30 -13.35
N ASN A 56 9.19 -0.75 -13.23
CA ASN A 56 9.53 0.60 -13.75
C ASN A 56 9.21 0.82 -15.25
N ARG A 57 9.05 -0.26 -16.03
CA ARG A 57 8.66 -0.20 -17.46
C ARG A 57 7.49 -1.10 -17.81
N ALA A 58 6.69 -1.51 -16.82
CA ALA A 58 5.52 -2.32 -17.06
C ALA A 58 4.39 -1.48 -17.66
N ASP A 59 3.53 -2.11 -18.45
CA ASP A 59 2.27 -1.53 -18.87
C ASP A 59 1.30 -1.37 -17.68
N GLN A 60 0.29 -0.52 -17.84
CA GLN A 60 -0.69 -0.22 -16.81
C GLN A 60 -1.44 -1.48 -16.33
N GLU A 61 -1.71 -2.43 -17.22
CA GLU A 61 -2.42 -3.67 -16.89
C GLU A 61 -1.62 -4.54 -15.93
N ARG A 62 -0.32 -4.71 -16.16
CA ARG A 62 0.58 -5.42 -15.24
C ARG A 62 0.72 -4.72 -13.89
N ILE A 63 0.81 -3.39 -13.90
CA ILE A 63 0.86 -2.60 -12.66
C ILE A 63 -0.44 -2.80 -11.87
N ARG A 64 -1.60 -2.74 -12.55
CA ARG A 64 -2.91 -2.99 -11.94
C ARG A 64 -2.99 -4.39 -11.33
N ALA A 65 -2.60 -5.42 -12.06
CA ALA A 65 -2.59 -6.79 -11.56
C ALA A 65 -1.73 -6.94 -10.30
N ALA A 66 -0.55 -6.30 -10.25
CA ALA A 66 0.31 -6.32 -9.06
C ALA A 66 -0.30 -5.61 -7.85
N VAL A 67 -1.00 -4.50 -8.07
CA VAL A 67 -1.73 -3.77 -7.03
C VAL A 67 -2.87 -4.64 -6.49
N GLU A 68 -3.71 -5.18 -7.38
CA GLU A 68 -4.83 -6.05 -7.01
C GLU A 68 -4.35 -7.30 -6.25
N GLU A 69 -3.28 -7.93 -6.70
CA GLU A 69 -2.71 -9.10 -6.04
C GLU A 69 -2.16 -8.77 -4.65
N ALA A 70 -1.47 -7.64 -4.49
CA ALA A 70 -0.96 -7.21 -3.19
C ALA A 70 -2.08 -6.92 -2.18
N LEU A 71 -3.20 -6.37 -2.67
CA LEU A 71 -4.35 -5.95 -1.86
C LEU A 71 -5.42 -7.04 -1.68
N CYS A 72 -5.41 -8.10 -2.48
CA CYS A 72 -6.37 -9.22 -2.42
C CYS A 72 -6.64 -9.76 -1.00
N PRO A 73 -5.64 -9.88 -0.09
CA PRO A 73 -5.91 -10.34 1.27
C PRO A 73 -6.61 -9.33 2.19
N LEU A 74 -6.78 -8.07 1.77
CA LEU A 74 -7.50 -7.05 2.54
C LEU A 74 -9.00 -7.12 2.22
N THR A 75 -9.79 -7.57 3.19
CA THR A 75 -11.25 -7.51 3.10
C THR A 75 -11.72 -6.05 3.11
N GLY A 76 -12.76 -5.75 2.32
CA GLY A 76 -13.35 -4.41 2.26
C GLY A 76 -12.61 -3.43 1.35
N VAL A 77 -11.55 -3.86 0.65
CA VAL A 77 -10.79 -3.04 -0.31
C VAL A 77 -11.07 -3.50 -1.74
N THR A 78 -11.52 -2.57 -2.59
CA THR A 78 -11.67 -2.79 -4.03
C THR A 78 -10.83 -1.78 -4.80
N VAL A 79 -10.03 -2.24 -5.77
CA VAL A 79 -9.23 -1.35 -6.62
C VAL A 79 -10.10 -0.80 -7.75
N LEU A 80 -10.32 0.52 -7.75
CA LEU A 80 -11.11 1.21 -8.75
C LEU A 80 -10.25 1.55 -9.97
N SER A 81 -9.13 2.23 -9.75
CA SER A 81 -8.22 2.64 -10.81
C SER A 81 -6.76 2.57 -10.37
N VAL A 82 -5.87 2.40 -11.36
CA VAL A 82 -4.43 2.35 -11.18
C VAL A 82 -3.81 3.11 -12.35
N GLU A 83 -3.19 4.24 -12.07
CA GLU A 83 -2.65 5.15 -13.08
C GLU A 83 -1.17 5.44 -12.80
N PRO A 84 -0.25 5.03 -13.69
CA PRO A 84 1.14 5.44 -13.62
C PRO A 84 1.25 6.96 -13.85
N VAL A 85 2.08 7.64 -13.05
CA VAL A 85 2.33 9.08 -13.21
C VAL A 85 3.42 9.28 -14.27
N PRO A 86 3.13 9.99 -15.37
CA PRO A 86 4.11 10.20 -16.44
C PRO A 86 5.24 11.14 -15.99
N GLY A 87 6.46 10.86 -16.42
CA GLY A 87 7.62 11.73 -16.20
C GLY A 87 8.32 11.55 -14.85
N ALA A 88 7.90 10.61 -14.01
CA ALA A 88 8.63 10.21 -12.81
C ALA A 88 9.97 9.53 -13.18
N SER A 89 11.01 9.72 -12.36
CA SER A 89 12.32 9.05 -12.54
C SER A 89 12.30 7.57 -12.18
N GLY A 90 11.25 7.12 -11.46
CA GLY A 90 10.96 5.74 -11.11
C GLY A 90 9.48 5.44 -11.31
N LEU A 91 9.00 4.37 -10.67
CA LEU A 91 7.59 3.99 -10.75
C LEU A 91 6.78 4.79 -9.72
N GLU A 92 6.02 5.76 -10.21
CA GLU A 92 4.99 6.44 -9.42
C GLU A 92 3.60 6.02 -9.91
N VAL A 93 2.73 5.64 -8.98
CA VAL A 93 1.39 5.12 -9.29
C VAL A 93 0.36 5.77 -8.38
N ARG A 94 -0.71 6.27 -8.98
CA ARG A 94 -1.92 6.67 -8.26
C ARG A 94 -2.88 5.49 -8.24
N VAL A 95 -3.29 5.07 -7.05
CA VAL A 95 -4.27 4.00 -6.86
C VAL A 95 -5.53 4.59 -6.24
N GLU A 96 -6.65 4.45 -6.92
CA GLU A 96 -7.96 4.74 -6.35
C GLU A 96 -8.60 3.44 -5.89
N LEU A 97 -9.16 3.47 -4.68
CA LEU A 97 -9.72 2.31 -4.03
C LEU A 97 -11.02 2.66 -3.32
N GLU A 98 -11.92 1.69 -3.23
CA GLU A 98 -13.09 1.74 -2.36
C GLU A 98 -12.79 0.92 -1.11
N ALA A 99 -13.06 1.51 0.04
CA ALA A 99 -12.82 0.99 1.37
C ALA A 99 -14.11 1.07 2.18
N ASP A 100 -14.77 -0.06 2.42
CA ASP A 100 -16.04 -0.12 3.18
C ASP A 100 -17.09 0.91 2.72
N GLY A 101 -17.22 1.10 1.40
CA GLY A 101 -18.16 2.05 0.78
C GLY A 101 -17.68 3.51 0.74
N VAL A 102 -16.43 3.78 1.11
CA VAL A 102 -15.78 5.09 1.01
C VAL A 102 -14.69 5.04 -0.06
N SER A 103 -14.74 5.92 -1.05
CA SER A 103 -13.66 6.06 -2.03
C SER A 103 -12.48 6.81 -1.42
N GLU A 104 -11.29 6.24 -1.53
CA GLU A 104 -10.01 6.85 -1.15
C GLU A 104 -9.03 6.81 -2.32
N THR A 105 -8.17 7.82 -2.39
CA THR A 105 -7.02 7.84 -3.29
C THR A 105 -5.74 7.67 -2.49
N ALA A 106 -4.99 6.61 -2.77
CA ALA A 106 -3.66 6.38 -2.25
C ALA A 106 -2.63 6.70 -3.34
N GLY A 107 -1.86 7.78 -3.15
CA GLY A 107 -0.70 8.08 -3.98
C GLY A 107 0.51 7.28 -3.48
N LEU A 108 1.15 6.54 -4.37
CA LEU A 108 2.35 5.75 -4.06
C LEU A 108 3.50 6.17 -5.00
N LEU A 109 4.55 6.75 -4.43
CA LEU A 109 5.81 6.98 -5.14
C LEU A 109 6.82 5.90 -4.72
N LEU A 110 7.23 5.06 -5.67
CA LEU A 110 8.35 4.14 -5.49
C LEU A 110 9.56 4.67 -6.26
N THR A 111 10.50 5.25 -5.53
CA THR A 111 11.84 5.56 -6.07
C THR A 111 12.62 4.25 -6.20
N LEU A 112 12.84 3.81 -7.44
CA LEU A 112 13.61 2.62 -7.79
C LEU A 112 14.95 3.01 -8.41
#